data_AF-A0A842UB50-F1
#
_entry.id   AF-A0A842UB50-F1
#
_cell.length_a   1.000
_cell.length_b   1.000
_cell.length_c   1.000
_cell.angle_alpha   90.00
_cell.angle_beta   90.00
_cell.angle_gamma   90.00
#
_symmetry.space_group_name_H-M   'P 1'
#
loop_
_entity.id
_entity.type
_entity.pdbx_description
1 polymer ?
#
loop_
_entity_poly.entity_id
_entity_poly.type
_entity_poly.pdbx_seq_one_letter_code
_entity_poly.pdbx_strand_id
1 'polypeptide(L)'
;MGITIISKYFRYKTREFLLVGFAWMGLASPWVPEIIEMFILITGPPVNNELVIFIYLLINIAILPFYVIAWLIATISFLGIKKNSRSIIMGITYALTFLFEILIFYFFYTNRILIGEFSGPFLIEWSLFIEIFFIICIAFF
;
A
#
# COMPACT_ATOMS: atom_id res chain seq x y z
N MET A 1 -9.52 13.75 -1.20
CA MET A 1 -9.94 13.09 -2.47
C MET A 1 -10.73 11.80 -2.22
N GLY A 2 -10.15 10.75 -1.64
CA GLY A 2 -10.83 9.46 -1.43
C GLY A 2 -12.18 9.55 -0.71
N ILE A 3 -12.27 10.29 0.41
CA ILE A 3 -13.52 10.46 1.18
C ILE A 3 -14.63 11.09 0.32
N THR A 4 -14.28 12.07 -0.52
CA THR A 4 -15.21 12.75 -1.44
C THR A 4 -15.73 11.80 -2.53
N ILE A 5 -14.93 10.82 -2.94
CA ILE A 5 -15.36 9.79 -3.90
C ILE A 5 -16.27 8.78 -3.19
N ILE A 6 -15.91 8.33 -1.99
CA ILE A 6 -16.74 7.43 -1.17
C ILE A 6 -18.11 8.06 -0.90
N SER A 7 -18.18 9.36 -0.59
CA SER A 7 -19.47 10.00 -0.30
C SER A 7 -20.46 9.96 -1.47
N LYS A 8 -19.97 9.87 -2.73
CA LYS A 8 -20.81 9.69 -3.91
C LYS A 8 -21.53 8.33 -3.93
N TYR A 9 -21.03 7.31 -3.24
CA TYR A 9 -21.72 6.03 -3.08
C TYR A 9 -23.12 6.22 -2.49
N PHE A 10 -23.30 7.07 -1.50
CA PHE A 10 -24.62 7.26 -0.86
C PHE A 10 -25.65 7.88 -1.81
N ARG A 11 -25.19 8.60 -2.84
CA ARG A 11 -26.06 9.19 -3.87
C ARG A 11 -26.35 8.23 -5.01
N TYR A 12 -25.32 7.56 -5.55
CA TYR A 12 -25.44 6.75 -6.77
C TYR A 12 -25.59 5.24 -6.51
N LYS A 13 -25.30 4.79 -5.29
CA LYS A 13 -25.34 3.38 -4.83
C LYS A 13 -24.50 2.42 -5.68
N THR A 14 -23.52 2.91 -6.43
CA THR A 14 -22.60 2.10 -7.25
C THR A 14 -21.33 1.76 -6.45
N ARG A 15 -21.06 0.45 -6.32
CA ARG A 15 -19.94 -0.08 -5.52
C ARG A 15 -18.58 0.46 -5.98
N GLU A 16 -18.47 0.80 -7.25
CA GLU A 16 -17.29 1.40 -7.88
C GLU A 16 -16.82 2.65 -7.14
N PHE A 17 -17.74 3.51 -6.65
CA PHE A 17 -17.34 4.70 -5.88
C PHE A 17 -16.68 4.35 -4.55
N LEU A 18 -17.10 3.27 -3.88
CA LEU A 18 -16.43 2.80 -2.67
C LEU A 18 -15.03 2.28 -2.97
N LEU A 19 -14.91 1.44 -4.01
CA LEU A 19 -13.64 0.81 -4.39
C LEU A 19 -12.61 1.83 -4.85
N VAL A 20 -13.01 2.75 -5.73
CA VAL A 20 -12.16 3.85 -6.19
C VAL A 20 -11.79 4.76 -5.02
N GLY A 21 -12.77 5.17 -4.21
CA GLY A 21 -12.50 6.04 -3.07
C GLY A 21 -11.53 5.43 -2.06
N PHE A 22 -11.66 4.14 -1.77
CA PHE A 22 -10.75 3.40 -0.90
C PHE A 22 -9.34 3.26 -1.50
N ALA A 23 -9.23 2.90 -2.78
CA ALA A 23 -7.95 2.84 -3.48
C ALA A 23 -7.20 4.19 -3.47
N TRP A 24 -7.93 5.28 -3.69
CA TRP A 24 -7.38 6.64 -3.65
C TRP A 24 -6.99 7.11 -2.24
N MET A 25 -7.53 6.52 -1.18
CA MET A 25 -6.99 6.73 0.17
C MET A 25 -5.63 6.06 0.33
N GLY A 26 -5.48 4.85 -0.24
CA GLY A 26 -4.21 4.14 -0.28
C GLY A 26 -3.11 4.87 -1.02
N LEU A 27 -3.42 5.48 -2.16
CA LEU A 27 -2.43 6.31 -2.88
C LEU A 27 -1.93 7.51 -2.06
N ALA A 28 -2.70 7.96 -1.06
CA ALA A 28 -2.30 9.01 -0.14
C ALA A 28 -1.64 8.47 1.14
N SER A 29 -1.65 7.15 1.37
CA SER A 29 -1.06 6.53 2.56
C SER A 29 0.47 6.61 2.66
N PRO A 30 1.27 6.70 1.57
CA PRO A 30 2.74 6.81 1.65
C PRO A 30 3.25 7.92 2.56
N TRP A 31 2.48 9.01 2.68
CA TRP A 31 2.80 10.20 3.47
C TRP A 31 2.37 10.08 4.94
N VAL A 32 1.54 9.09 5.28
CA VAL A 32 1.00 8.94 6.64
C VAL A 32 2.11 8.66 7.66
N PRO A 33 3.11 7.82 7.38
CA PRO A 33 4.18 7.59 8.34
C PRO A 33 5.06 8.83 8.60
N GLU A 34 5.31 9.66 7.58
CA GLU A 34 6.02 10.95 7.74
C GLU A 34 5.24 11.92 8.64
N ILE A 35 3.91 11.95 8.49
CA ILE A 35 3.04 12.72 9.38
C ILE A 35 3.12 12.21 10.82
N ILE A 36 3.07 10.88 11.01
CA ILE A 36 3.18 10.25 12.35
C ILE A 36 4.54 10.58 12.98
N GLU A 37 5.63 10.49 12.22
CA GLU A 37 6.98 10.81 12.67
C GLU A 37 7.13 12.30 13.04
N MET A 38 6.55 13.19 12.23
CA MET A 38 6.50 14.62 12.56
C MET A 38 5.77 14.87 13.89
N PHE A 39 4.61 14.24 14.12
CA PHE A 39 3.89 14.37 15.39
C PHE A 39 4.68 13.81 16.57
N ILE A 40 5.34 12.67 16.37
CA ILE A 40 6.21 12.05 17.36
C ILE A 40 7.34 13.01 17.78
N LEU A 41 8.00 13.67 16.83
CA LEU A 41 9.10 14.60 17.14
C LEU A 41 8.64 15.86 17.86
N ILE A 42 7.39 16.30 17.62
CA ILE A 42 6.82 17.49 18.26
C ILE A 42 6.33 17.18 19.68
N THR A 43 5.81 15.97 19.92
CA THR A 43 5.03 15.65 21.13
C THR A 43 5.66 14.58 22.03
N GLY A 44 6.68 13.86 21.57
CA GLY A 44 7.14 12.61 22.19
C GLY A 44 8.60 12.58 22.68
N PRO A 45 8.93 11.66 23.61
CA PRO A 45 10.32 11.30 23.94
C PRO A 45 11.04 10.63 22.74
N PRO A 46 12.38 10.47 22.74
CA PRO A 46 13.12 9.87 21.64
C PRO A 46 12.52 8.51 21.28
N VAL A 47 11.95 8.41 20.09
CA VAL A 47 11.30 7.18 19.66
C VAL A 47 12.34 6.17 19.23
N ASN A 48 12.13 4.92 19.65
CA ASN A 48 12.93 3.81 19.14
C ASN A 48 12.70 3.70 17.63
N ASN A 49 13.74 3.94 16.85
CA ASN A 49 13.74 3.86 15.38
C ASN A 49 13.10 2.54 14.88
N GLU A 50 13.16 1.46 15.65
CA GLU A 50 12.52 0.19 15.31
C GLU A 50 10.99 0.27 15.23
N LEU A 51 10.35 1.01 16.15
CA LEU A 51 8.90 1.17 16.16
C LEU A 51 8.44 2.00 14.96
N VAL A 52 9.23 3.02 14.58
CA VAL A 52 8.95 3.86 13.41
C VAL A 52 9.02 3.02 12.14
N ILE A 53 10.10 2.27 11.92
CA ILE A 53 10.23 1.38 10.75
C ILE A 53 9.07 0.39 10.67
N PHE A 54 8.67 -0.19 11.79
CA PHE A 54 7.55 -1.12 11.83
C PHE A 54 6.23 -0.44 11.42
N ILE A 55 5.95 0.77 11.93
CA ILE A 55 4.77 1.55 11.55
C ILE A 55 4.80 1.90 10.06
N TYR A 56 5.96 2.32 9.54
CA TYR A 56 6.16 2.60 8.11
C TYR A 56 5.85 1.38 7.26
N LEU A 57 6.41 0.22 7.62
CA LEU A 57 6.14 -1.06 6.96
C LEU A 57 4.65 -1.43 6.99
N LEU A 58 4.01 -1.30 8.15
CA LEU A 58 2.63 -1.72 8.30
C LEU A 58 1.70 -0.82 7.46
N ILE A 59 1.91 0.49 7.50
CA ILE A 59 1.06 1.45 6.79
C ILE A 59 1.32 1.46 5.28
N ASN A 60 2.58 1.46 4.85
CA ASN A 60 2.92 1.63 3.43
C ASN A 60 2.94 0.32 2.65
N ILE A 61 3.17 -0.80 3.32
CA ILE A 61 3.44 -2.06 2.64
C ILE A 61 2.38 -3.11 2.98
N ALA A 62 2.01 -3.30 4.25
CA ALA A 62 1.01 -4.32 4.60
C ALA A 62 -0.43 -3.95 4.17
N ILE A 63 -0.77 -2.66 4.18
CA ILE A 63 -2.12 -2.21 3.78
C ILE A 63 -2.23 -2.03 2.25
N LEU A 64 -1.09 -1.84 1.56
CA LEU A 64 -1.03 -1.58 0.11
C LEU A 64 -1.78 -2.61 -0.76
N PRO A 65 -1.65 -3.94 -0.53
CA PRO A 65 -2.42 -4.96 -1.24
C PRO A 65 -3.92 -4.66 -1.29
N PHE A 66 -4.52 -4.24 -0.19
CA PHE A 66 -5.96 -4.01 -0.11
C PHE A 66 -6.40 -2.86 -1.02
N TYR A 67 -5.59 -1.80 -1.10
CA TYR A 67 -5.85 -0.66 -1.97
C TYR A 67 -5.69 -1.02 -3.45
N VAL A 68 -4.65 -1.79 -3.77
CA VAL A 68 -4.35 -2.29 -5.11
C VAL A 68 -5.46 -3.22 -5.61
N ILE A 69 -5.92 -4.15 -4.76
CA ILE A 69 -7.04 -5.04 -5.07
C ILE A 69 -8.32 -4.24 -5.29
N ALA A 70 -8.61 -3.25 -4.44
CA ALA A 70 -9.79 -2.40 -4.61
C ALA A 70 -9.75 -1.62 -5.94
N TRP A 71 -8.59 -1.07 -6.29
CA TRP A 71 -8.37 -0.39 -7.56
C TRP A 71 -8.61 -1.32 -8.75
N LEU A 72 -7.99 -2.50 -8.73
CA LEU A 72 -8.07 -3.45 -9.82
C LEU A 72 -9.50 -3.97 -10.03
N ILE A 73 -10.27 -4.22 -8.95
CA ILE A 73 -11.69 -4.59 -9.06
C ILE A 73 -12.50 -3.47 -9.71
N ALA A 74 -12.26 -2.21 -9.32
CA ALA A 74 -12.96 -1.06 -9.91
C ALA A 74 -12.65 -0.93 -11.41
N THR A 75 -11.36 -1.00 -11.77
CA THR A 75 -10.90 -0.89 -13.16
C THR A 75 -11.45 -2.02 -14.04
N ILE A 76 -11.46 -3.27 -13.54
CA ILE A 76 -12.08 -4.41 -14.23
C ILE A 76 -13.58 -4.17 -14.47
N SER A 77 -14.28 -3.59 -13.48
CA SER A 77 -15.71 -3.26 -13.61
C SER A 77 -15.93 -2.22 -14.72
N PHE A 78 -15.12 -1.16 -14.74
CA PHE A 78 -15.21 -0.10 -15.74
C PHE A 78 -14.87 -0.57 -17.16
N LEU A 79 -13.87 -1.46 -17.29
CA LEU A 79 -13.45 -2.01 -18.59
C LEU A 79 -14.37 -3.12 -19.11
N GLY A 80 -15.33 -3.60 -18.32
CA GLY A 80 -16.26 -4.65 -18.74
C GLY A 80 -15.58 -5.98 -19.08
N ILE A 81 -14.47 -6.30 -18.42
CA ILE A 81 -13.67 -7.51 -18.72
C ILE A 81 -14.48 -8.78 -18.44
N LYS A 82 -14.38 -9.76 -19.35
CA LYS A 82 -15.06 -11.05 -19.25
C LYS A 82 -14.72 -11.78 -17.94
N LYS A 83 -15.70 -12.48 -17.38
CA LYS A 83 -15.60 -13.19 -16.09
C LYS A 83 -14.38 -14.12 -15.99
N ASN A 84 -14.01 -14.80 -17.09
CA ASN A 84 -12.88 -15.74 -17.08
C ASN A 84 -11.52 -15.03 -16.93
N SER A 85 -11.30 -13.95 -17.67
CA SER A 85 -10.08 -13.13 -17.58
C SER A 85 -9.99 -12.42 -16.24
N ARG A 86 -11.13 -11.99 -15.67
CA ARG A 86 -11.18 -11.38 -14.33
C ARG A 86 -10.62 -12.32 -13.26
N SER A 87 -11.01 -13.60 -13.25
CA SER A 87 -10.52 -14.55 -12.25
C SER A 87 -9.01 -14.77 -12.34
N ILE A 88 -8.46 -14.79 -13.56
CA ILE A 88 -7.02 -14.94 -13.78
C ILE A 88 -6.26 -13.72 -13.28
N ILE A 89 -6.69 -12.51 -13.66
CA ILE A 89 -6.03 -11.27 -13.23
C ILE A 89 -6.07 -11.16 -11.70
N MET A 90 -7.24 -11.36 -11.09
CA MET A 90 -7.38 -11.34 -9.62
C MET A 90 -6.49 -12.39 -8.96
N GLY A 91 -6.43 -13.61 -9.51
CA GLY A 91 -5.60 -14.69 -8.96
C GLY A 91 -4.11 -14.34 -8.98
N ILE A 92 -3.61 -13.80 -10.10
CA ILE A 92 -2.21 -13.33 -10.23
C ILE A 92 -1.94 -12.19 -9.25
N THR A 93 -2.84 -11.21 -9.17
CA THR A 93 -2.71 -10.08 -8.24
C THR A 93 -2.63 -10.57 -6.79
N TYR A 94 -3.55 -11.44 -6.36
CA TYR A 94 -3.53 -11.99 -5.00
C TYR A 94 -2.25 -12.78 -4.71
N ALA A 95 -1.81 -13.62 -5.65
CA ALA A 95 -0.59 -14.40 -5.50
C ALA A 95 0.64 -13.48 -5.34
N LEU A 96 0.76 -12.45 -6.18
CA LEU A 96 1.86 -11.48 -6.10
C LEU A 96 1.84 -10.68 -4.79
N THR A 97 0.67 -10.16 -4.39
CA THR A 97 0.56 -9.39 -3.15
C THR A 97 0.85 -10.23 -1.91
N PHE A 98 0.37 -11.48 -1.89
CA PHE A 98 0.57 -12.37 -0.75
C PHE A 98 2.02 -12.87 -0.65
N LEU A 99 2.64 -13.20 -1.79
CA LEU A 99 4.06 -13.54 -1.86
C LEU A 99 4.91 -12.38 -1.31
N PHE A 100 4.59 -11.15 -1.70
CA PHE A 100 5.30 -9.97 -1.25
C PHE A 100 5.14 -9.73 0.25
N GLU A 101 3.92 -9.82 0.76
CA GLU A 101 3.63 -9.66 2.18
C GLU A 101 4.43 -10.67 3.01
N ILE A 102 4.47 -11.94 2.61
CA ILE A 102 5.29 -12.97 3.25
C ILE A 102 6.78 -12.61 3.22
N LEU A 103 7.31 -12.22 2.05
CA LEU A 103 8.74 -11.91 1.90
C LEU A 103 9.16 -10.75 2.79
N ILE A 104 8.33 -9.72 2.90
CA ILE A 104 8.60 -8.57 3.75
C ILE A 104 8.57 -8.92 5.22
N PHE A 105 7.53 -9.63 5.68
CA PHE A 105 7.48 -10.05 7.08
C PHE A 105 8.66 -10.96 7.40
N TYR A 106 9.04 -11.85 6.49
CA TYR A 106 10.23 -12.69 6.62
C TYR A 106 11.52 -11.85 6.74
N PHE A 107 11.74 -10.88 5.85
CA PHE A 107 12.93 -10.03 5.89
C PHE A 107 12.94 -9.07 7.09
N PHE A 108 11.77 -8.65 7.57
CA PHE A 108 11.68 -7.78 8.74
C PHE A 108 12.27 -8.44 9.99
N TYR A 109 12.03 -9.75 10.16
CA TYR A 109 12.60 -10.53 11.26
C TYR A 109 14.02 -11.05 10.99
N THR A 110 14.40 -11.27 9.73
CA THR A 110 15.68 -11.91 9.39
C THR A 110 16.79 -10.92 9.05
N ASN A 111 16.52 -9.95 8.17
CA ASN A 111 17.50 -8.96 7.73
C ASN A 111 16.81 -7.70 7.19
N ARG A 112 16.77 -6.66 8.03
CA ARG A 112 16.05 -5.40 7.75
C ARG A 112 16.71 -4.54 6.68
N ILE A 113 18.02 -4.71 6.44
CA ILE A 113 18.78 -4.00 5.41
C ILE A 113 18.20 -4.28 4.01
N LEU A 114 17.62 -5.46 3.83
CA LEU A 114 16.94 -5.83 2.58
C LEU A 114 15.58 -5.15 2.38
N ILE A 115 15.05 -4.45 3.39
CA ILE A 115 13.81 -3.68 3.26
C ILE A 115 14.17 -2.21 3.03
N GLY A 116 14.96 -1.63 3.93
CA GLY A 116 15.39 -0.24 3.83
C GLY A 116 16.06 0.23 5.12
N GLU A 117 16.76 1.35 5.02
CA GLU A 117 17.47 1.99 6.13
C GLU A 117 17.05 3.46 6.22
N PHE A 118 17.17 4.06 7.41
CA PHE A 118 16.98 5.50 7.54
C PHE A 118 18.22 6.23 7.02
N SER A 119 18.04 7.12 6.05
CA SER A 119 19.08 8.07 5.62
C SER A 119 18.89 9.48 6.18
N GLY A 120 18.00 9.62 7.16
CA GLY A 120 17.77 10.86 7.90
C GLY A 120 16.63 10.71 8.91
N PRO A 121 16.22 11.81 9.58
CA PRO A 121 15.15 11.80 10.58
C PRO A 121 13.74 11.65 9.99
N PHE A 122 13.60 11.57 8.66
CA PHE A 122 12.32 11.49 7.95
C PHE A 122 12.37 10.66 6.67
N LEU A 123 13.53 10.10 6.33
CA LEU A 123 13.74 9.50 5.01
C LEU A 123 14.15 8.05 5.18
N ILE A 124 13.28 7.16 4.70
CA ILE A 124 13.60 5.75 4.53
C ILE A 124 14.09 5.58 3.09
N GLU A 125 15.34 5.18 2.96
CA GLU A 125 15.88 4.68 1.70
C GLU A 125 15.47 3.21 1.58
N TRP A 126 14.55 2.95 0.66
CA TRP A 126 14.17 1.60 0.31
C TRP A 126 15.36 0.89 -0.32
N SER A 127 15.52 -0.38 0.01
CA SER A 127 16.56 -1.19 -0.62
C SER A 127 16.20 -1.42 -2.10
N LEU A 128 17.23 -1.73 -2.90
CA LEU A 128 17.06 -2.14 -4.30
C LEU A 128 16.05 -3.31 -4.44
N PHE A 129 15.95 -4.18 -3.44
CA PHE A 129 15.00 -5.30 -3.45
C PHE A 129 13.54 -4.82 -3.45
N ILE A 130 13.20 -3.84 -2.59
CA ILE A 130 11.86 -3.26 -2.53
C ILE A 130 11.57 -2.40 -3.77
N GLU A 131 12.57 -1.67 -4.27
CA GLU A 131 12.42 -0.87 -5.50
C GLU A 131 12.11 -1.72 -6.73
N ILE A 132 12.85 -2.82 -6.94
CA ILE A 132 12.58 -3.77 -8.02
C ILE A 132 11.16 -4.32 -7.90
N PHE A 133 10.73 -4.62 -6.69
CA PHE A 133 9.36 -5.06 -6.46
C PHE A 133 8.33 -4.00 -6.86
N PHE A 134 8.50 -2.74 -6.45
CA PHE A 134 7.59 -1.66 -6.84
C PHE A 134 7.53 -1.48 -8.35
N ILE A 135 8.66 -1.61 -9.06
CA ILE A 135 8.70 -1.59 -10.53
C ILE A 135 7.88 -2.75 -11.12
N ILE A 136 8.03 -3.97 -10.60
CA ILE A 136 7.24 -5.12 -11.05
C ILE A 136 5.75 -4.87 -10.83
N CYS A 137 5.35 -4.31 -9.69
CA CYS A 137 3.97 -3.93 -9.44
C CYS A 137 3.47 -2.91 -10.47
N ILE A 138 4.19 -1.82 -10.69
CA ILE A 138 3.81 -0.79 -11.67
C ILE A 138 3.72 -1.37 -13.08
N ALA A 139 4.59 -2.31 -13.46
CA ALA A 139 4.52 -2.96 -14.77
C ALA A 139 3.28 -3.84 -14.95
N PHE A 140 2.74 -4.39 -13.85
CA PHE A 140 1.57 -5.26 -13.87
C PHE A 140 0.22 -4.53 -13.68
N PHE A 141 0.23 -3.32 -13.11
CA PHE A 141 -0.97 -2.52 -12.79
C PHE A 141 -1.18 -1.35 -13.75
#